data_AF-A0AAJ3V2M0-F1
#
_entry.id   AF-A0AAJ3V2M0-F1
#
_cell.length_a   1.000
_cell.length_b   1.000
_cell.length_c   1.000
_cell.angle_alpha   90.00
_cell.angle_beta   90.00
_cell.angle_gamma   90.00
#
_symmetry.space_group_name_H-M   'P 1'
#
loop_
_entity.id
_entity.type
_entity.pdbx_description
1 polymer ?
#
loop_
_entity_poly.entity_id
_entity_poly.type
_entity_poly.pdbx_seq_one_letter_code
_entity_poly.pdbx_strand_id
1 'polypeptide(L)'
;MDKPWKISRGPIAATELDVEKANAINGMLIRPVGVLPAKPGDPVLPFAVGLFNELRPLLKPEAGVTTLRRATAAFVHCRRYYFASAQPDSMRHNIDGEPVEPLSAEDRLVAQKRFLSLKQSAKVEAPEPAPVPTPVLSKNEQIRAALLRGRKSTVS
;
A
#
# COMPACT_ATOMS: atom_id res chain seq x y z
N MET A 1 24.70 0.40 -7.17
CA MET A 1 24.19 1.32 -6.15
C MET A 1 23.27 2.31 -6.84
N ASP A 2 21.97 2.27 -6.56
CA ASP A 2 21.03 3.24 -7.11
C ASP A 2 21.35 4.63 -6.54
N LYS A 3 21.46 5.64 -7.41
CA LYS A 3 21.72 7.02 -6.97
C LYS A 3 20.54 7.48 -6.07
N PRO A 4 20.82 8.03 -4.88
CA PRO A 4 19.77 8.53 -3.99
C PRO A 4 18.96 9.62 -4.69
N TRP A 5 17.65 9.66 -4.43
CA TRP A 5 16.75 10.64 -5.06
C TRP A 5 17.16 12.06 -4.65
N LYS A 6 17.51 12.88 -5.66
CA LYS A 6 17.95 14.26 -5.45
C LYS A 6 16.82 15.29 -5.53
N ILE A 7 15.67 14.90 -6.06
CA ILE A 7 14.53 15.80 -6.31
C ILE A 7 13.36 15.33 -5.45
N SER A 8 12.82 16.23 -4.64
CA SER A 8 11.61 15.98 -3.87
C SER A 8 10.40 15.91 -4.79
N ARG A 9 9.45 15.04 -4.43
CA ARG A 9 8.13 14.97 -5.04
C ARG A 9 7.06 15.69 -4.22
N GLY A 10 7.49 16.45 -3.20
CA GLY A 10 6.61 17.17 -2.29
C GLY A 10 5.81 16.22 -1.37
N PRO A 11 4.75 16.74 -0.74
CA PRO A 11 3.90 15.96 0.15
C PRO A 11 3.29 14.73 -0.56
N ILE A 12 3.46 13.57 0.06
CA ILE A 12 2.92 12.32 -0.47
C ILE A 12 1.50 12.15 0.05
N ALA A 13 0.51 12.41 -0.82
CA ALA A 13 -0.91 12.21 -0.53
C ALA A 13 -1.22 10.79 -0.01
N ALA A 14 -2.18 10.58 0.88
CA ALA A 14 -2.61 9.26 1.33
C ALA A 14 -3.59 8.64 0.32
N THR A 15 -3.59 7.31 0.18
CA THR A 15 -4.68 6.59 -0.51
C THR A 15 -5.72 6.11 0.49
N GLU A 16 -6.83 5.58 -0.01
CA GLU A 16 -7.88 4.96 0.82
C GLU A 16 -7.32 3.91 1.79
N LEU A 17 -6.43 3.03 1.32
CA LEU A 17 -5.80 2.00 2.17
C LEU A 17 -4.91 2.57 3.27
N ASP A 18 -4.27 3.72 3.06
CA ASP A 18 -3.46 4.37 4.10
C ASP A 18 -4.35 5.01 5.17
N VAL A 19 -5.47 5.61 4.73
CA VAL A 19 -6.49 6.18 5.60
C VAL A 19 -7.18 5.09 6.41
N GLU A 20 -7.46 3.93 5.83
CA GLU A 20 -8.01 2.78 6.57
C GLU A 20 -7.08 2.35 7.70
N LYS A 21 -5.77 2.24 7.43
CA LYS A 21 -4.76 1.93 8.46
C LYS A 21 -4.66 3.01 9.52
N ALA A 22 -4.72 4.28 9.12
CA ALA A 22 -4.75 5.42 10.04
C ALA A 22 -6.01 5.37 10.94
N ASN A 23 -7.16 5.05 10.36
CA ASN A 23 -8.42 4.90 11.08
C ASN A 23 -8.41 3.72 12.05
N ALA A 24 -7.72 2.62 11.71
CA ALA A 24 -7.52 1.52 12.65
C ALA A 24 -6.77 1.97 13.90
N ILE A 25 -5.77 2.85 13.75
CA ILE A 25 -5.05 3.46 14.88
C ILE A 25 -5.99 4.41 15.64
N ASN A 26 -6.56 5.41 14.96
CA ASN A 26 -7.43 6.43 15.58
C ASN A 26 -8.64 5.82 16.30
N GLY A 27 -9.20 4.72 15.79
CA GLY A 27 -10.33 4.02 16.41
C GLY A 27 -10.00 3.45 17.79
N MET A 28 -8.73 3.16 18.07
CA MET A 28 -8.25 2.69 19.38
C MET A 28 -7.89 3.83 20.34
N LEU A 29 -7.84 5.08 19.86
CA LEU A 29 -7.47 6.23 20.67
C LEU A 29 -8.71 7.01 21.14
N ILE A 30 -8.63 7.62 22.32
CA ILE A 30 -9.71 8.46 22.88
C ILE A 30 -10.00 9.70 22.03
N ARG A 31 -9.06 10.10 21.16
CA ARG A 31 -9.21 11.15 20.17
C ARG A 31 -8.34 10.85 18.94
N PRO A 32 -8.70 11.36 17.75
CA PRO A 32 -7.80 11.37 16.60
C PRO A 32 -6.52 12.17 16.87
N VAL A 33 -5.44 11.81 16.17
CA VAL A 33 -4.14 12.50 16.22
C VAL A 33 -3.81 13.14 14.87
N GLY A 34 -3.19 14.32 14.88
CA GLY A 34 -2.97 15.12 13.67
C GLY A 34 -1.89 14.56 12.73
N VAL A 35 -1.02 13.69 13.24
CA VAL A 35 0.02 13.01 12.45
C VAL A 35 -0.54 11.96 11.46
N LEU A 36 -1.79 11.55 11.65
CA LEU A 36 -2.44 10.53 10.83
C LEU A 36 -3.36 11.18 9.78
N PRO A 37 -3.31 10.75 8.51
CA PRO A 37 -4.20 11.27 7.48
C PRO A 37 -5.65 10.91 7.81
N ALA A 38 -6.57 11.87 7.64
CA ALA A 38 -7.99 11.69 7.91
C ALA A 38 -8.77 11.29 6.65
N LYS A 39 -8.30 11.71 5.47
CA LYS A 39 -8.94 11.41 4.18
C LYS A 39 -7.90 11.20 3.06
N PRO A 40 -8.31 10.56 1.95
CA PRO A 40 -7.43 10.45 0.78
C PRO A 40 -7.00 11.82 0.29
N GLY A 41 -5.75 11.96 -0.12
CA GLY A 41 -5.16 13.25 -0.48
C GLY A 41 -4.37 13.91 0.65
N ASP A 42 -4.71 13.66 1.92
CA ASP A 42 -3.97 14.21 3.07
C ASP A 42 -2.51 13.73 3.06
N PRO A 43 -1.55 14.53 3.54
CA PRO A 43 -0.15 14.13 3.53
C PRO A 43 0.10 12.94 4.47
N VAL A 44 0.90 11.96 4.01
CA VAL A 44 1.46 10.92 4.88
C VAL A 44 2.68 11.50 5.58
N LEU A 45 2.60 11.62 6.90
CA LEU A 45 3.62 12.27 7.73
C LEU A 45 4.51 11.22 8.42
N PRO A 46 5.85 11.25 8.20
CA PRO A 46 6.77 10.45 8.98
C PRO A 46 6.75 10.83 10.46
N PHE A 47 6.78 9.85 11.34
CA PHE A 47 6.65 10.05 12.78
C PHE A 47 7.94 10.53 13.45
N ALA A 48 7.78 11.38 14.46
CA ALA A 48 8.80 11.70 15.45
C ALA A 48 9.37 10.44 16.11
N VAL A 49 10.64 10.49 16.47
CA VAL A 49 11.25 9.43 17.28
C VAL A 49 10.52 9.36 18.62
N GLY A 50 10.08 8.16 19.00
CA GLY A 50 9.37 7.95 20.26
C GLY A 50 7.87 8.28 20.25
N LEU A 51 7.28 8.67 19.12
CA LEU A 51 5.85 9.02 18.99
C LEU A 51 4.90 7.97 19.61
N PHE A 52 5.28 6.68 19.58
CA PHE A 52 4.47 5.63 20.19
C PHE A 52 4.24 5.84 21.70
N ASN A 53 5.19 6.48 22.41
CA ASN A 53 5.05 6.82 23.82
C ASN A 53 3.99 7.92 24.05
N GLU A 54 3.72 8.75 23.05
CA GLU A 54 2.65 9.76 23.08
C GLU A 54 1.29 9.17 22.66
N LEU A 55 1.28 8.17 21.78
CA LEU A 55 0.06 7.46 21.39
C LEU A 55 -0.49 6.59 22.54
N ARG A 56 0.39 5.93 23.30
CA ARG A 56 -0.01 4.97 24.34
C ARG A 56 -0.91 5.57 25.43
N PRO A 57 -0.66 6.77 25.97
CA PRO A 57 -1.55 7.44 26.93
C PRO A 57 -2.94 7.76 26.37
N LEU A 58 -3.08 7.87 25.04
CA LEU A 58 -4.37 8.13 24.40
C LEU A 58 -5.17 6.85 24.12
N LEU A 59 -4.67 5.67 24.49
CA LEU A 59 -5.35 4.41 24.25
C LEU A 59 -6.67 4.34 25.04
N LYS A 60 -7.76 3.94 24.38
CA LYS A 60 -9.03 3.68 25.07
C LYS A 60 -8.90 2.52 26.06
N PRO A 61 -9.67 2.50 27.16
CA PRO A 61 -9.59 1.45 28.18
C PRO A 61 -9.78 0.03 27.63
N GLU A 62 -10.63 -0.14 26.62
CA GLU A 62 -10.95 -1.42 25.98
C GLU A 62 -9.94 -1.86 24.92
N ALA A 63 -9.03 -0.97 24.50
CA ALA A 63 -8.06 -1.26 23.45
C ALA A 63 -6.73 -1.76 24.03
N GLY A 64 -6.10 -2.74 23.35
CA GLY A 64 -4.84 -3.34 23.78
C GLY A 64 -3.60 -2.66 23.20
N VAL A 65 -2.57 -2.45 24.03
CA VAL A 65 -1.28 -1.85 23.61
C VAL A 65 -0.62 -2.64 22.47
N THR A 66 -0.72 -3.97 22.50
CA THR A 66 -0.18 -4.84 21.43
C THR A 66 -0.92 -4.63 20.11
N THR A 67 -2.24 -4.45 20.16
CA THR A 67 -3.06 -4.15 18.97
C THR A 67 -2.71 -2.78 18.40
N LEU A 68 -2.54 -1.76 19.27
CA LEU A 68 -2.04 -0.45 18.87
C LEU A 68 -0.69 -0.56 18.15
N ARG A 69 0.28 -1.26 18.75
CA ARG A 69 1.62 -1.45 18.14
C ARG A 69 1.53 -2.10 16.76
N ARG A 70 0.67 -3.11 16.59
CA ARG A 70 0.48 -3.79 15.30
C ARG A 70 -0.15 -2.86 14.25
N ALA A 71 -1.17 -2.09 14.60
CA ALA A 71 -1.78 -1.13 13.69
C ALA A 71 -0.79 -0.02 13.30
N THR A 72 -0.03 0.50 14.27
CA THR A 72 1.05 1.46 14.02
C THR A 72 2.09 0.89 13.06
N ALA A 73 2.55 -0.35 13.29
CA ALA A 73 3.49 -1.02 12.39
C ALA A 73 2.94 -1.16 10.96
N ALA A 74 1.66 -1.53 10.81
CA ALA A 74 1.01 -1.66 9.51
C ALA A 74 0.95 -0.34 8.71
N PHE A 75 0.80 0.79 9.41
CA PHE A 75 0.83 2.13 8.82
C PHE A 75 2.27 2.54 8.44
N VAL A 76 3.21 2.50 9.38
CA VAL A 76 4.60 2.99 9.13
C VAL A 76 5.39 2.12 8.17
N HIS A 77 4.99 0.86 7.96
CA HIS A 77 5.60 -0.03 6.97
C HIS A 77 4.83 -0.07 5.64
N CYS A 78 3.85 0.82 5.42
CA CYS A 78 3.18 0.91 4.14
C CYS A 78 4.05 1.59 3.08
N ARG A 79 3.74 1.31 1.80
CA ARG A 79 4.48 1.85 0.66
C ARG A 79 4.52 3.38 0.66
N ARG A 80 3.40 4.05 0.98
CA ARG A 80 3.33 5.52 0.96
C ARG A 80 4.11 6.16 2.09
N TYR A 81 4.13 5.55 3.27
CA TYR A 81 4.93 6.01 4.39
C TYR A 81 6.43 5.96 4.07
N TYR A 82 6.91 4.84 3.49
CA TYR A 82 8.29 4.77 3.01
C TYR A 82 8.56 5.82 1.92
N PHE A 83 7.59 6.09 1.04
CA PHE A 83 7.78 7.10 0.00
C PHE A 83 7.90 8.52 0.57
N ALA A 84 7.08 8.87 1.57
CA ALA A 84 7.15 10.15 2.27
C ALA A 84 8.48 10.29 3.03
N SER A 85 8.89 9.24 3.75
CA SER A 85 10.14 9.20 4.51
C SER A 85 11.38 9.25 3.61
N ALA A 86 11.26 8.80 2.37
CA ALA A 86 12.36 8.76 1.42
C ALA A 86 12.66 10.11 0.74
N GLN A 87 11.78 11.12 0.89
CA GLN A 87 11.97 12.44 0.29
C GLN A 87 13.22 13.14 0.86
N PRO A 88 13.98 13.90 0.06
CA PRO A 88 15.22 14.54 0.51
C PRO A 88 14.99 15.63 1.58
N ASP A 89 13.82 16.27 1.56
CA ASP A 89 13.32 17.28 2.49
C ASP A 89 12.34 16.73 3.54
N SER A 90 12.31 15.40 3.72
CA SER A 90 11.37 14.75 4.62
C SER A 90 11.61 15.14 6.08
N MET A 91 10.54 15.53 6.76
CA MET A 91 10.49 15.88 8.18
C MET A 91 9.76 14.80 8.97
N ARG A 92 10.15 14.62 10.23
CA ARG A 92 9.40 13.89 11.24
C ARG A 92 8.39 14.84 11.89
N HIS A 93 7.26 14.29 12.31
CA HIS A 93 6.13 15.05 12.82
C HIS A 93 5.69 14.50 14.18
N ASN A 94 5.36 15.40 15.10
CA ASN A 94 4.82 15.05 16.42
C ASN A 94 3.36 14.57 16.33
N ILE A 95 2.74 14.28 17.47
CA ILE A 95 1.37 13.74 17.54
C ILE A 95 0.31 14.68 16.95
N ASP A 96 0.56 15.99 16.97
CA ASP A 96 -0.34 17.01 16.44
C ASP A 96 -0.15 17.22 14.93
N GLY A 97 0.85 16.59 14.33
CA GLY A 97 1.15 16.69 12.90
C GLY A 97 2.13 17.81 12.54
N GLU A 98 2.72 18.47 13.54
CA GLU A 98 3.68 19.55 13.33
C GLU A 98 5.09 18.99 13.05
N PRO A 99 5.85 19.57 12.10
CA PRO A 99 7.21 19.14 11.80
C PRO A 99 8.15 19.47 12.96
N VAL A 100 8.95 18.49 13.40
CA VAL A 100 9.86 18.64 14.54
C VAL A 100 11.33 18.54 14.19
N GLU A 101 11.70 17.56 13.35
CA GLU A 101 13.10 17.33 12.98
C GLU A 101 13.21 16.76 11.57
N PRO A 102 14.27 17.06 10.80
CA PRO A 102 14.53 16.40 9.54
C PRO A 102 14.79 14.90 9.74
N LEU A 103 14.35 14.06 8.79
CA LEU A 103 14.81 12.66 8.78
C LEU A 103 16.33 12.61 8.54
N SER A 104 17.00 11.71 9.25
CA SER A 104 18.42 11.44 9.03
C SER A 104 18.68 10.91 7.62
N ALA A 105 19.88 11.14 7.09
CA ALA A 105 20.24 10.62 5.76
C ALA A 105 20.17 9.08 5.71
N GLU A 106 20.51 8.40 6.80
CA GLU A 106 20.43 6.95 6.90
C GLU A 106 18.99 6.43 6.86
N ASP A 107 18.10 7.02 7.66
CA ASP A 107 16.67 6.65 7.66
C ASP A 107 16.04 6.86 6.28
N ARG A 108 16.37 7.98 5.62
CA ARG A 108 15.90 8.25 4.25
C ARG A 108 16.38 7.18 3.27
N LEU A 109 17.65 6.74 3.36
CA LEU A 109 18.19 5.69 2.50
C LEU A 109 17.52 4.33 2.75
N VAL A 110 17.24 3.99 4.01
CA VAL A 110 16.49 2.78 4.36
C VAL A 110 15.08 2.84 3.78
N ALA A 111 14.39 3.97 3.93
CA ALA A 111 13.07 4.18 3.36
C ALA A 111 13.05 4.08 1.83
N GLN A 112 14.05 4.65 1.14
CA GLN A 112 14.21 4.54 -0.31
C GLN A 112 14.33 3.07 -0.74
N LYS A 113 15.20 2.29 -0.10
CA LYS A 113 15.38 0.86 -0.39
C LYS A 113 14.08 0.08 -0.19
N ARG A 114 13.36 0.34 0.92
CA ARG A 114 12.08 -0.33 1.21
C ARG A 114 11.00 0.02 0.20
N PHE A 115 10.88 1.29 -0.17
CA PHE A 115 9.94 1.72 -1.21
C PHE A 115 10.22 1.03 -2.56
N LEU A 116 11.49 1.00 -2.98
CA LEU A 116 11.89 0.38 -4.25
C LEU A 116 11.62 -1.13 -4.26
N SER A 117 11.92 -1.83 -3.15
CA SER A 117 11.62 -3.25 -3.00
C SER A 117 10.11 -3.53 -3.10
N LEU A 118 9.27 -2.75 -2.42
CA LEU A 118 7.80 -2.89 -2.50
C LEU A 118 7.24 -2.56 -3.90
N LYS A 119 7.88 -1.63 -4.62
CA LYS A 119 7.51 -1.31 -6.00
C LYS A 119 7.82 -2.48 -6.95
N GLN A 120 8.92 -3.19 -6.70
CA GLN A 120 9.31 -4.37 -7.49
C GLN A 120 8.39 -5.55 -7.23
N SER A 121 8.05 -5.85 -5.97
CA SER A 121 7.12 -6.94 -5.66
C SER A 121 5.73 -6.72 -6.28
N ALA A 122 5.20 -5.49 -6.22
CA ALA A 122 3.93 -5.16 -6.85
C ALA A 122 3.95 -5.28 -8.39
N LYS A 123 5.13 -5.15 -9.03
CA LYS A 123 5.27 -5.37 -10.48
C LYS A 123 5.30 -6.86 -10.82
N VAL A 124 5.83 -7.70 -9.94
CA VAL A 124 5.89 -9.16 -10.11
C VAL A 124 4.54 -9.82 -9.78
N GLU A 125 3.76 -9.22 -8.88
CA GLU A 125 2.44 -9.71 -8.47
C GLU A 125 1.28 -9.19 -9.33
N ALA A 126 1.54 -8.25 -10.26
CA ALA A 126 0.56 -7.89 -11.27
C ALA A 126 0.23 -9.14 -12.11
N PRO A 127 -1.04 -9.57 -12.22
CA PRO A 127 -1.38 -10.78 -12.94
C PRO A 127 -0.98 -10.58 -14.40
N GLU A 128 -0.05 -11.40 -14.86
CA GLU A 128 0.08 -11.70 -16.28
C GLU A 128 -1.32 -12.14 -16.74
N PRO A 129 -1.90 -11.56 -17.82
CA PRO A 129 -3.22 -11.98 -18.27
C PRO A 129 -3.15 -13.48 -18.50
N ALA A 130 -3.91 -14.24 -17.70
CA ALA A 130 -3.98 -15.69 -17.83
C ALA A 130 -4.26 -16.01 -19.30
N PRO A 131 -3.55 -16.99 -19.92
CA PRO A 131 -3.87 -17.40 -21.27
C PRO A 131 -5.35 -17.81 -21.26
N VAL A 132 -6.17 -17.08 -22.01
CA VAL A 132 -7.57 -17.41 -22.25
C VAL A 132 -7.65 -18.90 -22.59
N PRO A 133 -8.33 -19.75 -21.79
CA PRO A 133 -8.51 -21.14 -22.17
C PRO A 133 -9.29 -21.14 -23.48
N THR A 134 -8.74 -21.82 -24.49
CA THR A 134 -9.43 -22.07 -25.74
C THR A 134 -10.79 -22.71 -25.44
N PRO A 135 -11.90 -22.25 -26.04
CA PRO A 135 -13.21 -22.81 -25.74
C PRO A 135 -13.22 -24.27 -26.17
N VAL A 136 -13.32 -25.16 -25.18
CA VAL A 136 -13.49 -26.59 -25.41
C VAL A 136 -14.90 -26.76 -25.97
N LEU A 137 -15.00 -26.99 -27.29
CA LEU A 137 -16.28 -27.23 -27.95
C LEU A 137 -17.02 -28.37 -27.24
N SER A 138 -18.25 -28.08 -26.83
CA SER A 138 -19.08 -29.02 -26.09
C SER A 138 -19.41 -30.24 -26.97
N LYS A 139 -19.72 -31.38 -26.33
CA LYS A 139 -20.09 -32.63 -27.02
C LYS A 139 -21.18 -32.43 -28.09
N ASN A 140 -22.11 -31.50 -27.85
CA ASN A 140 -23.16 -31.14 -28.80
C ASN A 140 -22.65 -30.40 -30.04
N GLU A 141 -21.62 -29.56 -29.92
CA GLU A 141 -21.00 -28.87 -31.05
C GLU A 141 -20.15 -29.81 -31.90
N GLN A 142 -19.48 -30.79 -31.26
CA GLN A 142 -18.76 -31.84 -31.97
C GLN A 142 -19.70 -32.73 -32.81
N ILE A 143 -20.89 -33.05 -32.29
CA ILE A 143 -21.92 -33.81 -33.02
C ILE A 143 -22.45 -33.02 -34.22
N ARG A 144 -22.74 -31.72 -34.05
CA ARG A 144 -23.18 -30.86 -35.16
C ARG A 144 -22.13 -30.77 -36.27
N ALA A 145 -20.85 -30.64 -35.91
CA ALA A 145 -19.75 -30.59 -36.88
C ALA A 145 -19.58 -31.91 -37.68
N ALA A 146 -19.83 -33.07 -37.06
CA ALA A 146 -19.76 -34.37 -37.72
C ALA A 146 -20.89 -34.56 -38.74
N LEU A 147 -22.12 -34.15 -38.41
CA LEU A 147 -23.29 -34.24 -39.31
C LEU A 147 -23.13 -33.37 -40.57
N LEU A 148 -22.45 -32.23 -40.47
CA LEU A 148 -22.19 -31.34 -41.60
C LEU A 148 -21.15 -31.89 -42.60
N ARG A 149 -20.24 -32.78 -42.16
CA ARG A 149 -19.25 -33.42 -43.06
C ARG A 149 -19.82 -34.59 -43.86
N GLY A 150 -20.87 -35.23 -43.37
CA GLY A 150 -21.48 -36.42 -44.00
C GLY A 150 -22.31 -36.15 -45.26
N ARG A 151 -22.50 -34.89 -45.68
CA ARG A 151 -23.43 -34.53 -46.78
C ARG A 151 -22.77 -34.15 -48.11
N LYS A 152 -21.48 -34.39 -48.28
CA LYS A 152 -20.77 -34.27 -49.57
C LYS A 152 -20.24 -35.63 -50.04
N SER A 153 -21.13 -36.56 -50.38
CA SER A 153 -20.79 -37.78 -51.14
C SER A 153 -22.06 -38.38 -51.74
N THR A 154 -22.62 -37.73 -52.76
CA THR A 154 -23.49 -38.36 -53.78
C THR A 154 -23.84 -37.32 -54.84
N VAL A 155 -23.09 -37.27 -55.94
CA VAL A 155 -23.58 -37.14 -57.34
C VAL A 155 -22.42 -37.56 -58.24
N SER A 156 -22.51 -38.74 -58.83
CA SER A 156 -22.04 -39.03 -60.19
C SER A 156 -23.27 -39.39 -61.01
#